data_AF-A0A358KJL7-F1
#
_entry.id   AF-A0A358KJL7-F1
#
_cell.length_a   1.000
_cell.length_b   1.000
_cell.length_c   1.000
_cell.angle_alpha   90.00
_cell.angle_beta   90.00
_cell.angle_gamma   90.00
#
_symmetry.space_group_name_H-M   'P 1'
#
loop_
_entity.id
_entity.type
_entity.pdbx_description
1 polymer ?
#
loop_
_entity_poly.entity_id
_entity_poly.type
_entity_poly.pdbx_seq_one_letter_code
_entity_poly.pdbx_strand_id
1 'polypeptide(L)' 'MAKLTVNDLDLQGKRVFTRVDYNVPMAEQAGAMVINDDTRILATLPTLKAMIDKGA' A
#
# COMPACT_ATOMS: atom_id res chain seq x y z
N MET A 1 -15.84 4.87 -15.55
CA MET A 1 -15.84 3.62 -14.76
C MET A 1 -17.02 3.63 -13.80
N ALA A 2 -17.64 2.48 -13.52
CA ALA A 2 -18.82 2.40 -12.65
C ALA A 2 -18.49 2.26 -11.15
N LYS A 3 -17.21 2.17 -10.77
CA LYS A 3 -16.76 2.02 -9.38
C LYS A 3 -16.16 3.32 -8.88
N LEU A 4 -16.44 3.63 -7.62
CA LEU A 4 -15.73 4.69 -6.90
C LEU A 4 -14.27 4.29 -6.71
N THR A 5 -13.41 5.28 -6.82
CA THR A 5 -11.97 5.18 -6.59
C THR A 5 -11.59 5.92 -5.32
N VAL A 6 -10.36 5.71 -4.84
CA VAL A 6 -9.80 6.47 -3.71
C VAL A 6 -9.81 7.99 -3.94
N ASN A 7 -9.84 8.42 -5.20
CA ASN A 7 -9.89 9.84 -5.56
C ASN A 7 -11.27 10.46 -5.32
N ASP A 8 -12.33 9.65 -5.34
CA ASP A 8 -13.73 10.09 -5.25
C ASP A 8 -14.26 10.16 -3.80
N LEU A 9 -13.48 9.69 -2.82
CA LEU A 9 -13.92 9.56 -1.43
C LEU A 9 -13.38 10.70 -0.54
N ASP A 10 -14.21 11.14 0.39
CA ASP A 10 -13.81 11.93 1.56
C ASP A 10 -13.28 10.98 2.65
N LEU A 11 -12.01 11.13 2.99
CA LEU A 11 -11.30 10.25 3.91
C LEU A 11 -10.94 10.91 5.24
N GLN A 12 -11.24 12.21 5.43
CA GLN A 12 -10.78 12.94 6.61
C GLN A 12 -11.28 12.31 7.92
N GLY A 13 -10.34 11.93 8.79
CA GLY A 13 -10.60 11.30 10.09
C GLY A 13 -11.14 9.87 9.99
N LYS A 14 -11.07 9.21 8.83
CA LYS A 14 -11.65 7.88 8.61
C LYS A 14 -10.58 6.81 8.52
N ARG A 15 -10.72 5.78 9.34
CA ARG A 15 -9.91 4.55 9.23
C ARG A 15 -10.23 3.80 7.93
N VAL A 16 -9.24 3.64 7.06
CA VAL A 16 -9.40 2.93 5.77
C VAL A 16 -8.76 1.55 5.82
N PHE A 17 -9.54 0.50 5.53
CA PHE A 17 -9.02 -0.84 5.30
C PHE A 17 -8.56 -0.98 3.84
N THR A 18 -7.26 -1.21 3.64
CA THR A 18 -6.68 -1.30 2.30
C THR A 18 -6.13 -2.69 2.05
N ARG A 19 -6.68 -3.38 1.04
CA ARG A 19 -6.12 -4.64 0.54
C ARG A 19 -4.97 -4.34 -0.42
N VAL A 20 -3.77 -4.80 -0.09
CA VAL A 20 -2.55 -4.60 -0.88
C VAL A 20 -1.94 -5.93 -1.32
N ASP A 21 -1.17 -5.94 -2.42
CA ASP A 21 -0.40 -7.09 -2.86
C ASP A 21 1.05 -7.00 -2.35
N TYR A 22 1.30 -7.56 -1.16
CA TYR A 22 2.64 -7.68 -0.57
C TYR A 22 3.22 -9.08 -0.69
N ASN A 23 2.80 -9.84 -1.71
CA ASN A 23 3.42 -11.11 -2.04
C ASN A 23 4.76 -10.87 -2.75
N VAL A 24 5.81 -10.59 -1.98
CA VAL A 24 7.16 -10.27 -2.46
C VAL A 24 8.13 -11.45 -2.25
N PRO A 25 9.14 -11.63 -3.12
CA PRO A 25 10.17 -12.63 -2.89
C PRO A 25 11.05 -12.23 -1.70
N MET A 26 11.35 -13.20 -0.85
CA MET A 26 12.21 -13.04 0.33
C MET A 26 13.37 -14.04 0.26
N ALA A 27 14.51 -13.67 0.85
CA ALA A 27 15.70 -14.51 0.94
C ALA A 27 16.27 -14.47 2.37
N GLU A 28 16.99 -15.52 2.77
CA GLU A 28 17.72 -15.52 4.05
C GLU A 28 19.07 -14.81 3.88
N GLN A 29 19.36 -13.84 4.75
CA GLN A 29 20.62 -13.12 4.84
C GLN A 29 21.01 -12.99 6.31
N ALA A 30 22.19 -13.51 6.68
CA ALA A 30 22.71 -13.49 8.06
C ALA A 30 21.71 -14.03 9.12
N GLY A 31 20.96 -15.09 8.79
CA GLY A 31 19.97 -15.69 9.68
C GLY A 31 18.64 -14.94 9.79
N ALA A 32 18.40 -13.93 8.95
CA ALA A 32 17.15 -13.18 8.89
C ALA A 32 16.55 -13.21 7.48
N MET A 33 15.22 -13.27 7.38
CA MET A 33 14.52 -13.11 6.11
C MET A 33 14.50 -11.64 5.70
N VAL A 34 15.03 -11.34 4.52
CA VAL A 34 15.08 -10.01 3.91
C VAL A 34 14.28 -9.99 2.61
N ILE A 35 13.70 -8.84 2.29
CA ILE A 35 13.02 -8.62 1.01
C ILE A 35 14.08 -8.51 -0.07
N ASN A 36 13.94 -9.32 -1.13
CA ASN A 36 14.87 -9.31 -2.26
C ASN A 36 14.42 -8.37 -3.38
N ASP A 37 13.10 -8.21 -3.56
CA ASP A 37 12.49 -7.29 -4.53
C ASP A 37 11.28 -6.61 -3.89
N ASP A 38 11.36 -5.29 -3.75
CA ASP A 38 10.34 -4.45 -3.11
C ASP A 38 9.41 -3.77 -4.12
N THR A 39 9.50 -4.10 -5.41
CA THR A 39 8.72 -3.47 -6.49
C THR A 39 7.23 -3.40 -6.17
N ARG A 40 6.65 -4.48 -5.63
CA ARG A 40 5.21 -4.52 -5.27
C ARG A 40 4.87 -3.61 -4.10
N ILE A 41 5.79 -3.46 -3.14
CA ILE A 41 5.61 -2.56 -1.99
C ILE A 41 5.70 -1.11 -2.49
N LEU A 42 6.70 -0.78 -3.30
CA LEU A 42 6.86 0.56 -3.87
C LEU A 42 5.65 0.96 -4.72
N ALA A 43 5.06 0.00 -5.45
CA ALA A 43 3.87 0.23 -6.27
C ALA A 43 2.61 0.60 -5.46
N THR A 44 2.52 0.28 -4.17
CA THR A 44 1.37 0.68 -3.33
C THR A 44 1.50 2.09 -2.76
N LEU A 45 2.72 2.62 -2.70
CA LEU A 45 3.00 3.90 -2.03
C LEU A 45 2.20 5.09 -2.58
N PRO A 46 1.97 5.24 -3.90
CA PRO A 46 1.17 6.36 -4.40
C PRO A 46 -0.26 6.37 -3.83
N THR A 47 -0.90 5.20 -3.75
CA THR A 47 -2.26 5.06 -3.21
C THR A 47 -2.29 5.30 -1.71
N LEU A 48 -1.33 4.74 -0.95
CA LEU A 48 -1.25 4.94 0.49
C LEU A 48 -1.00 6.40 0.86
N LYS A 49 -0.06 7.07 0.16
CA LYS A 49 0.22 8.50 0.34
C LYS A 49 -1.01 9.34 0.04
N ALA A 50 -1.71 9.08 -1.07
CA ALA A 50 -2.93 9.81 -1.41
C ALA A 50 -4.03 9.69 -0.34
N MET A 51 -4.14 8.55 0.36
CA MET A 51 -5.10 8.40 1.46
C MET A 51 -4.66 9.17 2.71
N ILE A 52 -3.38 9.05 3.09
CA ILE A 52 -2.81 9.75 4.25
C ILE A 52 -2.89 11.27 4.05
N ASP A 53 -2.55 11.77 2.87
CA ASP A 53 -2.59 13.20 2.54
C ASP A 53 -4.03 13.76 2.58
N LYS A 54 -5.03 12.91 2.35
CA LYS A 54 -6.46 13.24 2.51
C LYS A 54 -6.95 13.16 3.97
N GLY A 55 -6.08 12.82 4.91
CA GLY A 55 -6.39 12.75 6.34
C GLY A 55 -7.10 11.48 6.77
N ALA A 56 -6.96 10.38 6.03
CA ALA A 56 -7.37 9.04 6.47
C ALA A 56 -6.71 8.63 7.80
#